data_AF-A0A5C9C0C1-F1
#
_entry.id   AF-A0A5C9C0C1-F1
#
_cell.length_a   1.000
_cell.length_b   1.000
_cell.length_c   1.000
_cell.angle_alpha   90.00
_cell.angle_beta   90.00
_cell.angle_gamma   90.00
#
_symmetry.space_group_name_H-M   'P 1'
#
loop_
_entity.id
_entity.type
_entity.pdbx_description
1 polymer ?
#
loop_
_entity_poly.entity_id
_entity_poly.type
_entity_poly.pdbx_seq_one_letter_code
_entity_poly.pdbx_strand_id
1 'polypeptide(L)'
;MSNESVQLIYPSDEMVKNAAVSGMDAYRALCAEAEADYPEFWAKRAREMITWKQPFTQSLDESNAPFFKWFADGKLNVSYNCLDRQVEAGLGEKVAIIFEADNGEVTKVTYKEMLSKVAKFANALRGMGVKKGDRVVIYMPMTVEGICAMQACARLGAIHSIVFGGFSAQSLRDRINDAGAVALITSDGQFRGGKAIPLKPIADEAFAMGGCESVKNVIVFKRTGAEVNMVAGRDSWLHDVVADQSDVCEPEWVEAEHPLFLLYTSGSTGKPKGVQHSTGGYLLHAIMTMKWTFDIKPNDVFWCTADIGWVTGHTYITYGPLACGATEVVFEGVPTYPDAGRFWKMIQDHKVSIFYTAPTAIRSLIKSSENNAAVHPKSYDLSSLRILGSVGEPINPAAWTWYYENVGGGRCPIVDTFWQTETGGHMIPVVT
;
A
#
# COMPACT_ATOMS: atom_id res chain seq x y z
N MET A 1 -22.47 29.27 -12.04
CA MET A 1 -21.47 29.49 -10.97
C MET A 1 -22.24 29.92 -9.74
N SER A 2 -22.72 28.95 -8.94
CA SER A 2 -23.35 29.27 -7.67
C SER A 2 -22.28 29.80 -6.73
N ASN A 3 -22.56 30.98 -6.18
CA ASN A 3 -21.71 31.71 -5.25
C ASN A 3 -21.85 31.06 -3.86
N GLU A 4 -21.52 29.78 -3.72
CA GLU A 4 -21.48 29.13 -2.41
C GLU A 4 -20.27 29.68 -1.66
N SER A 5 -20.53 30.39 -0.56
CA SER A 5 -19.49 30.85 0.35
C SER A 5 -18.69 29.65 0.84
N VAL A 6 -17.41 29.58 0.48
CA VAL A 6 -16.50 28.53 0.96
C VAL A 6 -16.40 28.66 2.48
N GLN A 7 -16.88 27.66 3.22
CA GLN A 7 -16.68 27.56 4.65
C GLN A 7 -15.28 26.99 4.90
N LEU A 8 -14.43 27.75 5.58
CA LEU A 8 -13.11 27.29 5.99
C LEU A 8 -13.20 26.61 7.34
N ILE A 9 -12.73 25.36 7.43
CA ILE A 9 -12.57 24.65 8.69
C ILE A 9 -11.08 24.62 9.02
N TYR A 10 -10.74 25.03 10.24
CA TYR A 10 -9.36 25.07 10.69
C TYR A 10 -9.13 23.97 11.73
N PRO A 11 -7.97 23.28 11.70
CA PRO A 11 -7.59 22.38 12.78
C PRO A 11 -7.43 23.15 14.09
N SER A 12 -7.55 22.44 15.22
CA SER A 12 -7.36 23.06 16.55
C SER A 12 -5.91 23.52 16.74
N ASP A 13 -5.70 24.55 17.57
CA ASP A 13 -4.35 25.05 17.90
C ASP A 13 -3.43 23.95 18.46
N GLU A 14 -4.00 23.03 19.25
CA GLU A 14 -3.27 21.87 19.78
C GLU A 14 -2.80 20.93 18.67
N MET A 15 -3.66 20.66 17.68
CA MET A 15 -3.29 19.83 16.53
C MET A 15 -2.22 20.52 15.68
N VAL A 16 -2.38 21.82 15.40
CA VAL A 16 -1.39 22.60 14.64
C VAL A 16 -0.02 22.55 15.32
N LYS A 17 0.02 22.82 16.63
CA LYS A 17 1.27 22.84 17.41
C LYS A 17 2.00 21.50 17.40
N ASN A 18 1.26 20.40 17.36
CA ASN A 18 1.82 19.05 17.44
C ASN A 18 2.03 18.39 16.07
N ALA A 19 1.62 19.03 14.97
CA ALA A 19 1.76 18.51 13.62
C ALA A 19 3.23 18.50 13.16
N ALA A 20 3.59 17.54 12.31
CA ALA A 20 4.91 17.45 11.67
C ALA A 20 5.24 18.71 10.85
N VAL A 21 4.22 19.34 10.29
CA VAL A 21 4.29 20.68 9.69
C VAL A 21 3.38 21.60 10.50
N SER A 22 3.97 22.32 11.45
CA SER A 22 3.22 23.10 12.45
C SER A 22 2.69 24.43 11.87
N GLY A 23 1.60 24.34 11.12
CA GLY A 23 0.85 25.50 10.61
C GLY A 23 1.42 26.11 9.33
N MET A 24 0.78 27.20 8.87
CA MET A 24 1.06 27.79 7.56
C MET A 24 2.45 28.39 7.44
N ASP A 25 3.04 28.90 8.52
CA ASP A 25 4.40 29.46 8.47
C ASP A 25 5.45 28.36 8.28
N ALA A 26 5.30 27.22 8.96
CA ALA A 26 6.16 26.05 8.74
C ALA A 26 5.99 25.48 7.32
N TYR A 27 4.75 25.41 6.82
CA TYR A 27 4.47 25.01 5.44
C TYR A 27 5.14 25.96 4.43
N ARG A 28 4.96 27.27 4.57
CA ARG A 28 5.58 28.27 3.69
C ARG A 28 7.10 28.22 3.73
N ALA A 29 7.69 27.95 4.89
CA ALA A 29 9.13 27.77 5.02
C ALA A 29 9.62 26.54 4.24
N LEU A 30 8.88 25.42 4.27
CA LEU A 30 9.18 24.24 3.46
C LEU A 30 9.06 24.54 1.96
N CYS A 31 8.02 25.26 1.53
CA CYS A 31 7.87 25.69 0.13
C CYS A 31 9.03 26.59 -0.29
N ALA A 32 9.41 27.58 0.52
CA ALA A 32 10.52 28.47 0.23
C ALA A 32 11.87 27.73 0.16
N GLU A 33 12.10 26.73 1.02
CA GLU A 33 13.29 25.86 0.94
C GLU A 33 13.32 25.09 -0.38
N ALA A 34 12.19 24.50 -0.79
CA ALA A 34 12.09 23.76 -2.04
C ALA A 34 12.23 24.68 -3.28
N GLU A 35 11.63 25.86 -3.27
CA GLU A 35 11.74 26.83 -4.36
C GLU A 35 13.16 27.39 -4.53
N ALA A 36 13.92 27.50 -3.44
CA ALA A 36 15.28 27.99 -3.47
C ALA A 36 16.27 26.97 -4.09
N ASP A 37 16.16 25.69 -3.71
CA ASP A 37 17.00 24.60 -4.24
C ASP A 37 16.28 23.26 -4.09
N TYR A 38 15.46 22.91 -5.08
CA TYR A 38 14.66 21.69 -5.02
C TYR A 38 15.52 20.41 -5.03
N PRO A 39 16.64 20.30 -5.79
CA PRO A 39 17.50 19.11 -5.71
C PRO A 39 18.08 18.88 -4.31
N GLU A 40 18.59 19.92 -3.64
CA GLU A 40 19.13 19.78 -2.28
C GLU A 40 18.02 19.58 -1.24
N PHE A 41 16.85 20.22 -1.41
CA PHE A 41 15.67 19.96 -0.58
C PHE A 41 15.37 18.46 -0.52
N TRP A 42 15.29 17.78 -1.67
CA TRP A 42 15.02 16.35 -1.73
C TRP A 42 16.21 15.52 -1.24
N ALA A 43 17.44 15.89 -1.58
CA ALA A 43 18.65 15.19 -1.13
C ALA A 43 18.79 15.15 0.39
N LYS A 44 18.56 16.28 1.07
CA LYS A 44 18.56 16.34 2.53
C LYS A 44 17.59 15.32 3.15
N ARG A 45 16.36 15.29 2.65
CA ARG A 45 15.30 14.39 3.15
C ARG A 45 15.60 12.93 2.82
N ALA A 46 16.16 12.65 1.65
CA ALA A 46 16.63 11.33 1.28
C ALA A 46 17.71 10.80 2.24
N ARG A 47 18.66 11.65 2.68
CA ARG A 47 19.69 11.28 3.64
C ARG A 47 19.14 11.10 5.05
N GLU A 48 18.15 11.89 5.45
CA GLU A 48 17.53 11.83 6.79
C GLU A 48 16.54 10.67 6.95
N MET A 49 15.79 10.32 5.90
CA MET A 49 14.62 9.45 6.00
C MET A 49 14.82 8.06 5.42
N ILE A 50 15.88 7.81 4.66
CA ILE A 50 16.20 6.51 4.06
C ILE A 50 17.56 6.04 4.55
N THR A 51 17.64 4.74 4.89
CA THR A 51 18.90 4.08 5.14
C THR A 51 19.50 3.62 3.82
N TRP A 52 20.69 4.14 3.53
CA TRP A 52 21.48 3.83 2.34
C TRP A 52 22.61 2.88 2.70
N LYS A 53 22.79 1.83 1.90
CA LYS A 53 24.00 0.99 1.95
C LYS A 53 25.20 1.73 1.38
N GLN A 54 24.97 2.43 0.28
CA GLN A 54 25.90 3.36 -0.33
C GLN A 54 25.18 4.70 -0.47
N PRO A 55 25.62 5.77 0.21
CA PRO A 55 25.07 7.11 0.00
C PRO A 55 25.23 7.57 -1.45
N PHE A 56 24.25 8.30 -1.97
CA PHE A 56 24.33 8.92 -3.29
C PHE A 56 25.22 10.17 -3.25
N THR A 57 25.87 10.47 -4.37
CA THR A 57 26.71 11.67 -4.55
C THR A 57 26.02 12.73 -5.40
N GLN A 58 25.09 12.33 -6.28
CA GLN A 58 24.30 13.24 -7.11
C GLN A 58 22.83 13.23 -6.68
N SER A 59 22.25 14.42 -6.46
CA SER A 59 20.83 14.57 -6.09
C SER A 59 19.90 14.30 -7.27
N LEU A 60 20.10 15.01 -8.38
CA LEU A 60 19.31 14.94 -9.59
C LEU A 60 20.20 14.95 -10.84
N ASP A 61 19.89 14.06 -11.78
CA ASP A 61 20.41 14.06 -13.14
C ASP A 61 19.28 14.43 -14.12
N GLU A 62 19.45 15.58 -14.76
CA GLU A 62 18.52 16.14 -15.76
C GLU A 62 19.06 16.03 -17.20
N SER A 63 20.25 15.44 -17.40
CA SER A 63 20.94 15.50 -18.70
C SER A 63 20.19 14.78 -19.82
N ASN A 64 19.23 13.92 -19.47
CA ASN A 64 18.42 13.13 -20.39
C ASN A 64 16.91 13.38 -20.21
N ALA A 65 16.51 14.63 -19.94
CA ALA A 65 15.10 15.00 -19.84
C ALA A 65 14.29 14.50 -21.06
N PRO A 66 13.06 13.96 -20.87
CA PRO A 66 12.28 13.92 -19.63
C PRO A 66 12.54 12.69 -18.72
N PHE A 67 13.63 11.94 -18.93
CA PHE A 67 14.00 10.79 -18.11
C PHE A 67 14.93 11.18 -16.95
N PHE A 68 14.37 11.92 -16.01
CA PHE A 68 15.07 12.36 -14.79
C PHE A 68 15.48 11.17 -13.92
N LYS A 69 16.62 11.30 -13.24
CA LYS A 69 17.07 10.31 -12.25
C LYS A 69 17.40 10.99 -10.93
N TRP A 70 16.91 10.42 -9.85
CA TRP A 70 17.12 10.89 -8.49
C TRP A 70 18.04 9.94 -7.73
N PHE A 71 19.10 10.48 -7.13
CA PHE A 71 20.01 9.72 -6.25
C PHE A 71 20.65 8.51 -6.92
N ALA A 72 20.90 8.58 -8.23
CA ALA A 72 21.08 7.42 -9.11
C ALA A 72 22.20 6.45 -8.69
N ASP A 73 23.27 6.96 -8.10
CA ASP A 73 24.44 6.19 -7.66
C ASP A 73 24.29 5.64 -6.23
N GLY A 74 23.28 6.08 -5.48
CA GLY A 74 22.98 5.57 -4.15
C GLY A 74 22.41 4.16 -4.20
N LYS A 75 22.80 3.32 -3.24
CA LYS A 75 22.27 1.95 -3.10
C LYS A 75 21.47 1.78 -1.83
N LEU A 76 20.29 1.18 -1.95
CA LEU A 76 19.37 0.89 -0.88
C LEU A 76 18.60 -0.42 -1.14
N ASN A 77 17.77 -0.80 -0.18
CA ASN A 77 16.73 -1.81 -0.39
C ASN A 77 15.44 -1.35 0.31
N VAL A 78 14.31 -1.41 -0.40
CA VAL A 78 13.02 -0.94 0.14
C VAL A 78 12.53 -1.84 1.26
N SER A 79 12.67 -3.17 1.13
CA SER A 79 12.27 -4.11 2.18
C SER A 79 13.06 -3.90 3.47
N TYR A 80 14.38 -3.67 3.35
CA TYR A 80 15.21 -3.29 4.49
C TYR A 80 14.70 -2.02 5.20
N ASN A 81 14.32 -0.99 4.44
CA ASN A 81 13.79 0.25 4.99
C ASN A 81 12.36 0.10 5.57
N CYS A 82 11.58 -0.86 5.09
CA CYS A 82 10.27 -1.16 5.64
C CYS A 82 10.33 -2.06 6.88
N LEU A 83 11.32 -2.94 7.00
CA LEU A 83 11.34 -4.01 8.00
C LEU A 83 12.60 -4.00 8.86
N ASP A 84 13.75 -4.35 8.30
CA ASP A 84 15.00 -4.54 9.03
C ASP A 84 15.38 -3.31 9.86
N ARG A 85 15.37 -2.12 9.26
CA ARG A 85 15.71 -0.88 10.00
C ARG A 85 14.77 -0.60 11.17
N GLN A 86 13.51 -1.03 11.08
CA GLN A 86 12.52 -0.85 12.15
C GLN A 86 12.82 -1.80 13.30
N VAL A 87 13.16 -3.06 12.98
CA VAL A 87 13.59 -4.05 13.96
C VAL A 87 14.88 -3.58 14.65
N GLU A 88 15.87 -3.11 13.89
CA GLU A 88 17.12 -2.54 14.40
C GLU A 88 16.89 -1.31 15.30
N ALA A 89 15.88 -0.49 14.98
CA ALA A 89 15.45 0.64 15.81
C ALA A 89 14.66 0.24 17.07
N GLY A 90 14.55 -1.06 17.37
CA GLY A 90 13.88 -1.58 18.56
C GLY A 90 12.38 -1.79 18.41
N LEU A 91 11.82 -1.69 17.18
CA LEU A 91 10.40 -1.90 16.92
C LEU A 91 10.05 -3.37 16.60
N GLY A 92 10.96 -4.31 16.81
CA GLY A 92 10.77 -5.71 16.44
C GLY A 92 9.49 -6.34 17.02
N GLU A 93 9.18 -6.07 18.28
CA GLU A 93 7.99 -6.57 18.98
C GLU A 93 6.75 -5.68 18.80
N LYS A 94 6.90 -4.53 18.12
CA LYS A 94 5.76 -3.68 17.77
C LYS A 94 4.93 -4.38 16.70
N VAL A 95 3.61 -4.32 16.84
CA VAL A 95 2.67 -4.79 15.80
C VAL A 95 2.84 -3.94 14.55
N ALA A 96 3.22 -4.56 13.44
CA ALA A 96 3.25 -3.93 12.13
C ALA A 96 1.86 -3.95 11.50
N ILE A 97 1.23 -5.14 11.45
CA ILE A 97 -0.06 -5.35 10.81
C ILE A 97 -1.07 -5.91 11.82
N ILE A 98 -2.25 -5.29 11.86
CA ILE A 98 -3.49 -5.85 12.37
C ILE A 98 -4.28 -6.31 11.15
N PHE A 99 -4.25 -7.61 10.86
CA PHE A 99 -5.03 -8.19 9.78
C PHE A 99 -6.42 -8.55 10.30
N GLU A 100 -7.47 -8.03 9.68
CA GLU A 100 -8.83 -8.45 9.94
C GLU A 100 -9.42 -9.12 8.69
N ALA A 101 -9.71 -10.41 8.84
CA ALA A 101 -10.31 -11.23 7.79
C ALA A 101 -11.78 -10.87 7.54
N ASP A 102 -12.31 -11.31 6.41
CA ASP A 102 -13.70 -11.03 6.00
C ASP A 102 -14.73 -11.45 7.08
N ASN A 103 -14.49 -12.57 7.76
CA ASN A 103 -15.32 -13.11 8.85
C ASN A 103 -15.14 -12.41 10.21
N GLY A 104 -14.20 -11.45 10.34
CA GLY A 104 -13.91 -10.74 11.59
C GLY A 104 -12.82 -11.38 12.45
N GLU A 105 -12.17 -12.45 12.00
CA GLU A 105 -10.99 -12.99 12.67
C GLU A 105 -9.82 -12.01 12.57
N VAL A 106 -9.16 -11.77 13.71
CA VAL A 106 -8.07 -10.80 13.82
C VAL A 106 -6.75 -11.53 14.06
N THR A 107 -5.77 -11.28 13.19
CA THR A 107 -4.39 -11.72 13.36
C THR A 107 -3.49 -10.50 13.50
N LYS A 108 -2.60 -10.51 14.49
CA LYS A 108 -1.58 -9.45 14.66
C LYS A 108 -0.22 -10.01 14.26
N VAL A 109 0.54 -9.21 13.52
CA VAL A 109 1.89 -9.57 13.07
C VAL A 109 2.84 -8.45 13.44
N THR A 110 3.87 -8.78 14.21
CA THR A 110 4.94 -7.86 14.60
C THR A 110 5.92 -7.59 13.47
N TYR A 111 6.73 -6.54 13.58
CA TYR A 111 7.80 -6.26 12.60
C TYR A 111 8.78 -7.42 12.46
N LYS A 112 9.13 -8.09 13.57
CA LYS A 112 10.02 -9.26 13.57
C LYS A 112 9.39 -10.46 12.86
N GLU A 113 8.11 -10.72 13.08
CA GLU A 113 7.38 -11.78 12.38
C GLU A 113 7.21 -11.47 10.89
N MET A 114 6.92 -10.21 10.53
CA MET A 114 6.88 -9.75 9.14
C MET A 114 8.23 -9.96 8.45
N LEU A 115 9.33 -9.56 9.08
CA LEU A 115 10.68 -9.76 8.55
C LEU A 115 10.99 -11.24 8.33
N SER A 116 10.67 -12.10 9.31
CA SER A 116 10.85 -13.56 9.20
C SER A 116 10.04 -14.14 8.03
N LYS A 117 8.75 -13.79 7.91
CA LYS A 117 7.89 -14.23 6.80
C LYS A 117 8.44 -13.78 5.45
N VAL A 118 8.85 -12.52 5.32
CA VAL A 118 9.42 -11.96 4.09
C VAL A 118 10.73 -12.63 3.73
N ALA A 119 11.61 -12.88 4.71
CA ALA A 119 12.88 -13.56 4.47
C ALA A 119 12.68 -15.00 3.97
N LYS A 120 11.76 -15.76 4.58
CA LYS A 120 11.41 -17.11 4.12
C LYS A 120 10.82 -17.11 2.71
N PHE A 121 9.91 -16.18 2.43
CA PHE A 121 9.30 -16.02 1.11
C PHE A 121 10.38 -15.66 0.06
N ALA A 122 11.25 -14.70 0.36
CA ALA A 122 12.35 -14.31 -0.52
C ALA A 122 13.33 -15.47 -0.77
N ASN A 123 13.67 -16.25 0.26
CA ASN A 123 14.51 -17.43 0.09
C ASN A 123 13.84 -18.52 -0.77
N ALA A 124 12.53 -18.73 -0.63
CA ALA A 124 11.78 -19.64 -1.52
C ALA A 124 11.83 -19.17 -2.98
N LEU A 125 11.56 -17.89 -3.25
CA LEU A 125 11.64 -17.32 -4.60
C LEU A 125 13.06 -17.42 -5.18
N ARG A 126 14.08 -17.13 -4.38
CA ARG A 126 15.50 -17.29 -4.77
C ARG A 126 15.83 -18.74 -5.11
N GLY A 127 15.37 -19.70 -4.29
CA GLY A 127 15.53 -21.14 -4.53
C GLY A 127 14.87 -21.62 -5.82
N MET A 128 13.78 -20.95 -6.23
CA MET A 128 13.10 -21.17 -7.52
C MET A 128 13.77 -20.44 -8.70
N GLY A 129 14.86 -19.71 -8.46
CA GLY A 129 15.67 -19.06 -9.49
C GLY A 129 15.29 -17.63 -9.83
N VAL A 130 14.42 -16.96 -9.04
CA VAL A 130 14.12 -15.53 -9.21
C VAL A 130 15.35 -14.68 -8.87
N LYS A 131 15.69 -13.73 -9.75
CA LYS A 131 16.89 -12.87 -9.65
C LYS A 131 16.52 -11.38 -9.67
N LYS A 132 17.50 -10.54 -9.34
CA LYS A 132 17.42 -9.08 -9.52
C LYS A 132 16.98 -8.75 -10.96
N GLY A 133 15.93 -7.92 -11.10
CA GLY A 133 15.38 -7.49 -12.40
C GLY A 133 14.36 -8.46 -13.04
N ASP A 134 14.14 -9.64 -12.47
CA ASP A 134 13.06 -10.51 -12.91
C ASP A 134 11.70 -9.92 -12.52
N ARG A 135 10.68 -10.17 -13.36
CA ARG A 135 9.30 -9.73 -13.10
C ARG A 135 8.51 -10.86 -12.44
N VAL A 136 7.87 -10.55 -11.32
CA VAL A 136 7.02 -11.50 -10.59
C VAL A 136 5.61 -10.95 -10.52
N VAL A 137 4.64 -11.65 -11.11
CA VAL A 137 3.24 -11.24 -11.04
C VAL A 137 2.61 -11.73 -9.74
N ILE A 138 1.85 -10.87 -9.08
CA ILE A 138 1.14 -11.18 -7.83
C ILE A 138 -0.35 -11.01 -8.07
N TYR A 139 -1.12 -12.10 -7.97
CA TYR A 139 -2.56 -12.15 -8.12
C TYR A 139 -3.18 -12.73 -6.84
N MET A 140 -3.19 -11.90 -5.80
CA MET A 140 -3.50 -12.27 -4.41
C MET A 140 -4.63 -11.41 -3.85
N PRO A 141 -5.40 -11.92 -2.87
CA PRO A 141 -6.29 -11.09 -2.07
C PRO A 141 -5.55 -10.22 -1.05
N MET A 142 -6.28 -9.28 -0.45
CA MET A 142 -5.84 -8.48 0.68
C MET A 142 -5.51 -9.36 1.88
N THR A 143 -4.23 -9.68 2.04
CA THR A 143 -3.69 -10.60 3.05
C THR A 143 -2.30 -10.17 3.49
N VAL A 144 -1.86 -10.63 4.66
CA VAL A 144 -0.47 -10.47 5.11
C VAL A 144 0.50 -11.09 4.11
N GLU A 145 0.15 -12.25 3.56
CA GLU A 145 0.95 -12.98 2.56
C GLU A 145 1.11 -12.18 1.26
N GLY A 146 0.08 -11.43 0.83
CA GLY A 146 0.17 -10.53 -0.32
C GLY A 146 1.20 -9.42 -0.12
N ILE A 147 1.20 -8.79 1.07
CA ILE A 147 2.19 -7.77 1.45
C ILE A 147 3.59 -8.40 1.56
N CYS A 148 3.69 -9.59 2.14
CA CYS A 148 4.94 -10.34 2.23
C CYS A 148 5.52 -10.67 0.84
N ALA A 149 4.67 -11.03 -0.13
CA ALA A 149 5.09 -11.29 -1.50
C ALA A 149 5.69 -10.04 -2.18
N MET A 150 5.05 -8.87 -2.04
CA MET A 150 5.56 -7.60 -2.55
C MET A 150 6.91 -7.24 -1.91
N GLN A 151 7.00 -7.36 -0.58
CA GLN A 151 8.23 -7.09 0.17
C GLN A 151 9.34 -8.08 -0.16
N ALA A 152 9.03 -9.36 -0.36
CA ALA A 152 10.00 -10.38 -0.76
C ALA A 152 10.58 -10.13 -2.16
N CYS A 153 9.75 -9.69 -3.11
CA CYS A 153 10.23 -9.27 -4.43
C CYS A 153 11.17 -8.07 -4.31
N ALA A 154 10.77 -7.03 -3.58
CA ALA A 154 11.61 -5.86 -3.32
C ALA A 154 12.93 -6.24 -2.60
N ARG A 155 12.89 -7.23 -1.69
CA ARG A 155 14.07 -7.74 -0.99
C ARG A 155 15.07 -8.40 -1.95
N LEU A 156 14.61 -9.09 -2.99
CA LEU A 156 15.46 -9.73 -4.00
C LEU A 156 15.85 -8.81 -5.17
N GLY A 157 15.38 -7.56 -5.18
CA GLY A 157 15.50 -6.69 -6.34
C GLY A 157 14.68 -7.18 -7.54
N ALA A 158 13.71 -8.07 -7.33
CA ALA A 158 12.74 -8.46 -8.34
C ALA A 158 11.66 -7.38 -8.46
N ILE A 159 11.15 -7.20 -9.68
CA ILE A 159 10.15 -6.20 -10.02
C ILE A 159 8.78 -6.86 -9.90
N HIS A 160 8.07 -6.62 -8.81
CA HIS A 160 6.73 -7.21 -8.69
C HIS A 160 5.72 -6.47 -9.57
N SER A 161 4.68 -7.17 -10.00
CA SER A 161 3.53 -6.58 -10.65
C SER A 161 2.25 -7.16 -10.11
N ILE A 162 1.55 -6.36 -9.31
CA ILE A 162 0.27 -6.75 -8.74
C ILE A 162 -0.84 -6.67 -9.80
N VAL A 163 -1.71 -7.67 -9.78
CA VAL A 163 -2.97 -7.72 -10.52
C VAL A 163 -4.11 -7.86 -9.51
N PHE A 164 -5.08 -6.94 -9.56
CA PHE A 164 -6.23 -6.98 -8.66
C PHE A 164 -7.00 -8.30 -8.78
N GLY A 165 -7.29 -8.95 -7.65
CA GLY A 165 -7.95 -10.26 -7.59
C GLY A 165 -9.34 -10.33 -8.26
N GLY A 166 -9.97 -9.19 -8.55
CA GLY A 166 -11.24 -9.12 -9.29
C GLY A 166 -11.11 -9.10 -10.82
N PHE A 167 -9.90 -9.13 -11.38
CA PHE A 167 -9.70 -9.13 -12.84
C PHE A 167 -9.91 -10.51 -13.48
N SER A 168 -10.26 -10.49 -14.77
CA SER A 168 -10.50 -11.69 -15.59
C SER A 168 -9.21 -12.42 -15.96
N ALA A 169 -9.33 -13.68 -16.38
CA ALA A 169 -8.23 -14.50 -16.89
C ALA A 169 -7.47 -13.80 -18.03
N GLN A 170 -8.19 -13.22 -19.00
CA GLN A 170 -7.60 -12.43 -20.09
C GLN A 170 -6.76 -11.25 -19.56
N SER A 171 -7.31 -10.51 -18.59
CA SER A 171 -6.64 -9.33 -18.02
C SER A 171 -5.37 -9.70 -17.25
N LEU A 172 -5.37 -10.86 -16.58
CA LEU A 172 -4.21 -11.43 -15.91
C LEU A 172 -3.16 -11.90 -16.93
N ARG A 173 -3.58 -12.68 -17.94
CA ARG A 173 -2.73 -13.20 -19.02
C ARG A 173 -1.99 -12.08 -19.76
N ASP A 174 -2.69 -11.01 -20.13
CA ASP A 174 -2.08 -9.90 -20.88
C ASP A 174 -0.99 -9.19 -20.06
N ARG A 175 -1.16 -9.10 -18.74
CA ARG A 175 -0.16 -8.50 -17.84
C ARG A 175 1.02 -9.43 -17.58
N ILE A 176 0.77 -10.74 -17.44
CA ILE A 176 1.83 -11.75 -17.35
C ILE A 176 2.72 -11.69 -18.59
N ASN A 177 2.09 -11.64 -19.77
CA ASN A 177 2.77 -11.58 -21.05
C ASN A 177 3.60 -10.28 -21.20
N ASP A 178 2.95 -9.13 -21.01
CA ASP A 178 3.58 -7.82 -21.19
C ASP A 178 4.74 -7.59 -20.21
N ALA A 179 4.60 -8.02 -18.95
CA ALA A 179 5.67 -7.96 -17.97
C ALA A 179 6.80 -8.97 -18.27
N GLY A 180 6.55 -9.97 -19.12
CA GLY A 180 7.44 -11.11 -19.33
C GLY A 180 7.75 -11.81 -18.01
N ALA A 181 6.73 -12.05 -17.18
CA ALA A 181 6.91 -12.54 -15.82
C ALA A 181 7.53 -13.94 -15.78
N VAL A 182 8.40 -14.19 -14.80
CA VAL A 182 9.07 -15.50 -14.61
C VAL A 182 8.39 -16.35 -13.53
N ALA A 183 7.60 -15.72 -12.67
CA ALA A 183 6.84 -16.37 -11.61
C ALA A 183 5.48 -15.70 -11.42
N LEU A 184 4.50 -16.49 -10.95
CA LEU A 184 3.20 -16.01 -10.49
C LEU A 184 3.03 -16.39 -9.01
N ILE A 185 2.56 -15.46 -8.20
CA ILE A 185 2.12 -15.70 -6.82
C ILE A 185 0.62 -15.49 -6.78
N THR A 186 -0.14 -16.50 -6.37
CA THR A 186 -1.61 -16.45 -6.30
C THR A 186 -2.15 -17.23 -5.11
N SER A 187 -3.47 -17.32 -4.94
CA SER A 187 -4.12 -18.14 -3.91
C SER A 187 -5.14 -19.11 -4.51
N ASP A 188 -5.55 -20.11 -3.73
CA ASP A 188 -6.66 -21.00 -4.09
C ASP A 188 -7.95 -20.19 -4.38
N GLY A 189 -8.22 -19.18 -3.54
CA GLY A 189 -9.29 -18.21 -3.68
C GLY A 189 -9.15 -17.06 -2.69
N GLN A 190 -10.21 -16.27 -2.56
CA GLN A 190 -10.30 -15.14 -1.62
C GLN A 190 -11.65 -15.12 -0.94
N PHE A 191 -11.72 -14.58 0.29
CA PHE A 191 -13.00 -14.25 0.90
C PHE A 191 -13.36 -12.79 0.63
N ARG A 192 -14.62 -12.54 0.28
CA ARG A 192 -15.13 -11.19 0.09
C ARG A 192 -16.64 -11.13 0.33
N GLY A 193 -17.07 -10.43 1.37
CA GLY A 193 -18.48 -10.25 1.69
C GLY A 193 -19.20 -11.56 2.02
N GLY A 194 -18.55 -12.44 2.77
CA GLY A 194 -19.04 -13.74 3.19
C GLY A 194 -18.95 -14.83 2.11
N LYS A 195 -18.31 -14.56 0.97
CA LYS A 195 -18.22 -15.49 -0.15
C LYS A 195 -16.77 -15.86 -0.46
N ALA A 196 -16.53 -17.14 -0.70
CA ALA A 196 -15.28 -17.61 -1.31
C ALA A 196 -15.35 -17.41 -2.84
N ILE A 197 -14.37 -16.72 -3.40
CA ILE A 197 -14.25 -16.43 -4.84
C ILE A 197 -12.96 -17.10 -5.34
N PRO A 198 -13.01 -17.93 -6.41
CA PRO A 198 -11.85 -18.65 -6.90
C PRO A 198 -10.81 -17.72 -7.54
N LEU A 199 -9.52 -17.95 -7.28
CA LEU A 199 -8.40 -17.25 -7.96
C LEU A 199 -7.55 -18.22 -8.79
N LYS A 200 -7.15 -19.37 -8.23
CA LYS A 200 -6.34 -20.36 -8.95
C LYS A 200 -6.98 -20.86 -10.26
N PRO A 201 -8.30 -21.13 -10.33
CA PRO A 201 -8.95 -21.45 -11.60
C PRO A 201 -8.83 -20.34 -12.67
N ILE A 202 -8.92 -19.07 -12.27
CA ILE A 202 -8.76 -17.92 -13.19
C ILE A 202 -7.31 -17.85 -13.70
N ALA A 203 -6.34 -18.12 -12.82
CA ALA A 203 -4.94 -18.20 -13.22
C ALA A 203 -4.70 -19.34 -14.23
N ASP A 204 -5.26 -20.53 -13.99
CA ASP A 204 -5.15 -21.65 -14.92
C ASP A 204 -5.81 -21.37 -16.27
N GLU A 205 -6.97 -20.70 -16.29
CA GLU A 205 -7.61 -20.21 -17.52
C GLU A 205 -6.69 -19.23 -18.25
N ALA A 206 -6.05 -18.29 -17.55
CA ALA A 206 -5.09 -17.37 -18.13
C ALA A 206 -3.91 -18.10 -18.81
N PHE A 207 -3.38 -19.16 -18.19
CA PHE A 207 -2.34 -20.00 -18.79
C PHE A 207 -2.84 -20.76 -20.03
N ALA A 208 -4.06 -21.29 -19.99
CA ALA A 208 -4.64 -22.03 -21.11
C ALA A 208 -4.84 -21.18 -22.37
N MET A 209 -4.95 -19.85 -22.23
CA MET A 209 -5.02 -18.90 -23.33
C MET A 209 -3.66 -18.64 -24.03
N GLY A 210 -2.55 -19.15 -23.47
CA GLY A 210 -1.19 -19.00 -24.01
C GLY A 210 -0.58 -17.61 -23.78
N GLY A 211 0.72 -17.45 -24.08
CA GLY A 211 1.44 -16.21 -23.85
C GLY A 211 1.96 -16.02 -22.42
N CYS A 212 1.99 -17.10 -21.62
CA CYS A 212 2.50 -17.11 -20.25
C CYS A 212 3.68 -18.09 -20.08
N GLU A 213 4.34 -18.47 -21.17
CA GLU A 213 5.36 -19.53 -21.22
C GLU A 213 6.66 -19.15 -20.48
N SER A 214 6.87 -17.85 -20.22
CA SER A 214 7.97 -17.34 -19.41
C SER A 214 7.84 -17.70 -17.93
N VAL A 215 6.62 -17.91 -17.44
CA VAL A 215 6.37 -18.27 -16.04
C VAL A 215 6.77 -19.73 -15.82
N LYS A 216 7.76 -19.94 -14.96
CA LYS A 216 8.26 -21.29 -14.63
C LYS A 216 7.72 -21.80 -13.30
N ASN A 217 7.39 -20.90 -12.39
CA ASN A 217 6.93 -21.24 -11.04
C ASN A 217 5.64 -20.49 -10.70
N VAL A 218 4.69 -21.20 -10.08
CA VAL A 218 3.47 -20.64 -9.52
C VAL A 218 3.41 -21.00 -8.04
N ILE A 219 3.45 -19.99 -7.17
CA ILE A 219 3.26 -20.19 -5.73
C ILE A 219 1.80 -19.93 -5.39
N VAL A 220 1.15 -20.90 -4.74
CA VAL A 220 -0.27 -20.85 -4.37
C VAL A 220 -0.43 -20.76 -2.86
N PHE A 221 -1.06 -19.70 -2.38
CA PHE A 221 -1.48 -19.56 -0.99
C PHE A 221 -2.81 -20.26 -0.74
N LYS A 222 -2.87 -21.10 0.29
CA LYS A 222 -4.10 -21.79 0.70
C LYS A 222 -4.93 -20.89 1.61
N ARG A 223 -5.77 -20.03 1.04
CA ARG A 223 -6.59 -19.06 1.79
C ARG A 223 -7.96 -19.61 2.14
N THR A 224 -8.62 -20.23 1.18
CA THR A 224 -10.01 -20.71 1.30
C THR A 224 -10.10 -22.18 1.66
N GLY A 225 -9.06 -22.96 1.35
CA GLY A 225 -9.07 -24.41 1.49
C GLY A 225 -9.81 -25.14 0.38
N ALA A 226 -10.24 -24.43 -0.69
CA ALA A 226 -10.87 -25.04 -1.84
C ALA A 226 -9.93 -26.02 -2.56
N GLU A 227 -10.48 -27.11 -3.07
CA GLU A 227 -9.74 -27.99 -3.95
C GLU A 227 -9.47 -27.28 -5.28
N VAL A 228 -8.20 -27.16 -5.65
CA VAL A 228 -7.76 -26.48 -6.87
C VAL A 228 -6.76 -27.35 -7.62
N ASN A 229 -6.74 -27.21 -8.94
CA ASN A 229 -5.76 -27.87 -9.78
C ASN A 229 -4.34 -27.35 -9.48
N MET A 230 -3.39 -28.27 -9.29
CA MET A 230 -1.97 -27.99 -9.05
C MET A 230 -1.15 -28.73 -10.11
N VAL A 231 -0.54 -27.97 -11.03
CA VAL A 231 0.26 -28.52 -12.14
C VAL A 231 1.64 -28.93 -11.64
N ALA A 232 1.91 -30.24 -11.63
CA ALA A 232 3.19 -30.79 -11.19
C ALA A 232 4.39 -30.16 -11.91
N GLY A 233 5.42 -29.78 -11.16
CA GLY A 233 6.63 -29.13 -11.67
C GLY A 233 6.49 -27.63 -11.94
N ARG A 234 5.28 -27.06 -11.91
CA ARG A 234 5.02 -25.61 -12.04
C ARG A 234 4.46 -25.02 -10.75
N ASP A 235 3.46 -25.66 -10.16
CA ASP A 235 2.70 -25.15 -9.03
C ASP A 235 3.22 -25.70 -7.70
N SER A 236 3.30 -24.87 -6.67
CA SER A 236 3.69 -25.28 -5.32
C SER A 236 2.90 -24.50 -4.27
N TRP A 237 2.57 -25.14 -3.15
CA TRP A 237 1.92 -24.44 -2.05
C TRP A 237 2.92 -23.54 -1.31
N LEU A 238 2.46 -22.34 -0.94
CA LEU A 238 3.28 -21.38 -0.20
C LEU A 238 3.82 -21.99 1.10
N HIS A 239 2.97 -22.67 1.88
CA HIS A 239 3.35 -23.23 3.17
C HIS A 239 4.43 -24.32 3.04
N ASP A 240 4.42 -25.12 1.97
CA ASP A 240 5.44 -26.14 1.73
C ASP A 240 6.79 -25.51 1.37
N VAL A 241 6.78 -24.51 0.48
CA VAL A 241 8.03 -23.94 -0.04
C VAL A 241 8.74 -23.01 0.95
N VAL A 242 8.03 -22.50 1.96
CA VAL A 242 8.59 -21.65 3.02
C VAL A 242 8.92 -22.40 4.31
N ALA A 243 8.42 -23.63 4.50
CA ALA A 243 8.55 -24.37 5.76
C ALA A 243 10.02 -24.50 6.20
N ASP A 244 10.89 -24.92 5.28
CA ASP A 244 12.31 -25.19 5.53
C ASP A 244 13.23 -24.02 5.15
N GLN A 245 12.67 -22.86 4.79
CA GLN A 245 13.48 -21.69 4.46
C GLN A 245 14.00 -20.99 5.71
N SER A 246 15.23 -20.50 5.62
CA SER A 246 15.82 -19.60 6.63
C SER A 246 14.95 -18.36 6.79
N ASP A 247 14.76 -17.93 8.03
CA ASP A 247 14.15 -16.65 8.40
C ASP A 247 15.10 -15.47 8.30
N VAL A 248 16.34 -15.72 7.84
CA VAL A 248 17.32 -14.71 7.46
C VAL A 248 17.54 -14.75 5.95
N CYS A 249 17.46 -13.58 5.30
CA CYS A 249 17.68 -13.40 3.88
C CYS A 249 18.39 -12.06 3.67
N GLU A 250 19.65 -12.03 3.23
CA GLU A 250 20.33 -10.75 2.93
C GLU A 250 19.57 -10.04 1.79
N PRO A 251 19.21 -8.74 1.96
CA PRO A 251 18.59 -7.96 0.89
C PRO A 251 19.56 -7.73 -0.27
N GLU A 252 19.03 -7.77 -1.49
CA GLU A 252 19.75 -7.32 -2.68
C GLU A 252 19.83 -5.80 -2.67
N TRP A 253 21.03 -5.25 -2.56
CA TRP A 253 21.26 -3.81 -2.56
C TRP A 253 21.24 -3.27 -3.99
N VAL A 254 20.22 -2.47 -4.31
CA VAL A 254 19.97 -1.95 -5.66
C VAL A 254 20.17 -0.44 -5.72
N GLU A 255 20.47 0.06 -6.91
CA GLU A 255 20.55 1.48 -7.21
C GLU A 255 19.20 2.18 -6.98
N ALA A 256 19.19 3.48 -6.65
CA ALA A 256 17.96 4.24 -6.42
C ALA A 256 16.99 4.19 -7.61
N GLU A 257 17.53 4.14 -8.83
CA GLU A 257 16.78 4.06 -10.08
C GLU A 257 16.40 2.63 -10.49
N HIS A 258 16.76 1.61 -9.68
CA HIS A 258 16.32 0.24 -9.95
C HIS A 258 14.79 0.16 -9.90
N PRO A 259 14.13 -0.46 -10.89
CA PRO A 259 12.67 -0.60 -10.90
C PRO A 259 12.19 -1.40 -9.68
N LEU A 260 11.28 -0.82 -8.90
CA LEU A 260 10.70 -1.47 -7.73
C LEU A 260 9.50 -2.33 -8.13
N PHE A 261 8.61 -1.80 -8.96
CA PHE A 261 7.40 -2.49 -9.39
C PHE A 261 6.86 -1.97 -10.72
N LEU A 262 5.98 -2.77 -11.32
CA LEU A 262 5.11 -2.41 -12.44
C LEU A 262 3.65 -2.44 -11.98
N LEU A 263 2.92 -1.36 -12.20
CA LEU A 263 1.48 -1.29 -11.93
C LEU A 263 0.71 -0.92 -13.19
N TYR A 264 -0.12 -1.85 -13.64
CA TYR A 264 -0.83 -1.71 -14.90
C TYR A 264 -2.08 -0.84 -14.78
N THR A 265 -2.15 0.23 -15.57
CA THR A 265 -3.32 1.12 -15.67
C THR A 265 -4.10 0.87 -16.97
N SER A 266 -5.37 1.26 -16.98
CA SER A 266 -6.20 1.25 -18.19
C SER A 266 -5.70 2.33 -19.16
N GLY A 267 -4.90 1.94 -20.16
CA GLY A 267 -4.45 2.85 -21.20
C GLY A 267 -5.59 3.24 -22.15
N SER A 268 -5.53 4.46 -22.68
CA SER A 268 -6.46 4.96 -23.71
C SER A 268 -6.46 4.16 -25.02
N THR A 269 -5.45 3.32 -25.23
CA THR A 269 -5.20 2.54 -26.45
C THR A 269 -5.61 1.07 -26.35
N GLY A 270 -6.32 0.66 -25.28
CA GLY A 270 -6.83 -0.70 -25.08
C GLY A 270 -5.82 -1.74 -24.58
N LYS A 271 -4.51 -1.55 -24.83
CA LYS A 271 -3.46 -2.36 -24.19
C LYS A 271 -3.12 -1.83 -22.79
N PRO A 272 -2.96 -2.70 -21.77
CA PRO A 272 -2.50 -2.30 -20.44
C PRO A 272 -1.13 -1.60 -20.53
N LYS A 273 -0.94 -0.52 -19.76
CA LYS A 273 0.37 0.16 -19.66
C LYS A 273 0.95 -0.08 -18.28
N GLY A 274 2.11 -0.74 -18.20
CA GLY A 274 2.82 -0.96 -16.94
C GLY A 274 3.53 0.31 -16.50
N VAL A 275 2.92 1.06 -15.57
CA VAL A 275 3.59 2.20 -14.95
C VAL A 275 4.70 1.66 -14.06
N GLN A 276 5.93 2.14 -14.29
CA GLN A 276 7.11 1.72 -13.54
C GLN A 276 7.51 2.79 -12.52
N HIS A 277 7.76 2.37 -11.29
CA HIS A 277 8.34 3.23 -10.25
C HIS A 277 9.73 2.73 -9.87
N SER A 278 10.66 3.67 -9.67
CA SER A 278 12.01 3.38 -9.17
C SER A 278 12.01 3.20 -7.65
N THR A 279 13.14 2.77 -7.08
CA THR A 279 13.25 2.36 -5.68
C THR A 279 13.39 3.54 -4.72
N GLY A 280 14.36 4.42 -4.95
CA GLY A 280 14.74 5.48 -4.00
C GLY A 280 13.73 6.62 -3.91
N GLY A 281 13.43 7.25 -5.05
CA GLY A 281 12.50 8.38 -5.11
C GLY A 281 11.09 8.01 -4.65
N TYR A 282 10.58 6.85 -5.08
CA TYR A 282 9.26 6.36 -4.67
C TYR A 282 9.16 6.15 -3.15
N LEU A 283 10.16 5.49 -2.54
CA LEU A 283 10.17 5.26 -1.09
C LEU A 283 10.23 6.57 -0.31
N LEU A 284 11.06 7.52 -0.75
CA LEU A 284 11.16 8.83 -0.11
C LEU A 284 9.80 9.53 -0.11
N HIS A 285 9.14 9.54 -1.26
CA HIS A 285 7.83 10.17 -1.42
C HIS A 285 6.79 9.52 -0.51
N ALA A 286 6.73 8.18 -0.46
CA ALA A 286 5.82 7.45 0.43
C ALA A 286 6.05 7.76 1.92
N ILE A 287 7.31 7.84 2.36
CA ILE A 287 7.63 8.21 3.76
C ILE A 287 7.22 9.65 4.04
N MET A 288 7.53 10.57 3.13
CA MET A 288 7.25 11.99 3.32
C MET A 288 5.75 12.26 3.38
N THR A 289 4.95 11.66 2.51
CA THR A 289 3.49 11.85 2.53
C THR A 289 2.84 11.21 3.76
N MET A 290 3.34 10.08 4.25
CA MET A 290 2.91 9.53 5.54
C MET A 290 3.21 10.49 6.69
N LYS A 291 4.40 11.09 6.71
CA LYS A 291 4.82 12.03 7.77
C LYS A 291 4.12 13.38 7.69
N TRP A 292 3.89 13.92 6.50
CA TRP A 292 3.42 15.30 6.35
C TRP A 292 1.92 15.40 6.07
N THR A 293 1.34 14.50 5.28
CA THR A 293 -0.10 14.51 5.02
C THR A 293 -0.86 13.85 6.15
N PHE A 294 -0.45 12.65 6.57
CA PHE A 294 -1.13 11.91 7.63
C PHE A 294 -0.57 12.19 9.01
N ASP A 295 0.49 12.99 9.12
CA ASP A 295 1.11 13.33 10.40
C ASP A 295 1.41 12.08 11.24
N ILE A 296 1.86 10.98 10.62
CA ILE A 296 1.99 9.69 11.31
C ILE A 296 2.92 9.80 12.54
N LYS A 297 2.42 9.37 13.71
CA LYS A 297 3.13 9.35 15.00
C LYS A 297 3.46 7.91 15.41
N PRO A 298 4.42 7.72 16.33
CA PRO A 298 4.85 6.38 16.74
C PRO A 298 3.75 5.48 17.32
N ASN A 299 2.69 6.02 17.90
CA ASN A 299 1.63 5.22 18.56
C ASN A 299 0.35 5.12 17.73
N ASP A 300 0.36 5.60 16.48
CA ASP A 300 -0.82 5.55 15.64
C ASP A 300 -1.13 4.17 15.09
N VAL A 301 -2.43 3.95 14.90
CA VAL A 301 -2.98 2.86 14.13
C VAL A 301 -3.57 3.46 12.85
N PHE A 302 -2.87 3.24 11.75
CA PHE A 302 -3.25 3.73 10.42
C PHE A 302 -4.15 2.72 9.71
N TRP A 303 -5.21 3.16 9.06
CA TRP A 303 -6.02 2.27 8.24
C TRP A 303 -6.34 2.88 6.87
N CYS A 304 -5.74 2.30 5.84
CA CYS A 304 -6.13 2.50 4.45
C CYS A 304 -7.05 1.38 3.99
N THR A 305 -8.26 1.70 3.55
CA THR A 305 -9.25 0.70 3.11
C THR A 305 -9.05 0.25 1.65
N ALA A 306 -7.97 0.68 1.00
CA ALA A 306 -7.71 0.33 -0.39
C ALA A 306 -7.24 -1.12 -0.54
N ASP A 307 -7.16 -1.58 -1.78
CA ASP A 307 -6.60 -2.87 -2.14
C ASP A 307 -5.15 -2.68 -2.65
N ILE A 308 -4.24 -3.62 -2.34
CA ILE A 308 -2.86 -3.66 -2.86
C ILE A 308 -2.83 -3.73 -4.40
N GLY A 309 -3.92 -4.13 -5.03
CA GLY A 309 -4.25 -4.03 -6.45
C GLY A 309 -4.08 -2.65 -7.07
N TRP A 310 -4.09 -1.59 -6.25
CA TRP A 310 -4.02 -0.20 -6.68
C TRP A 310 -2.81 0.51 -6.08
N VAL A 311 -2.46 1.65 -6.66
CA VAL A 311 -1.32 2.45 -6.18
C VAL A 311 -1.52 2.90 -4.73
N THR A 312 -2.76 3.14 -4.30
CA THR A 312 -3.09 3.46 -2.90
C THR A 312 -2.65 2.36 -1.94
N GLY A 313 -2.85 1.09 -2.29
CA GLY A 313 -2.37 -0.03 -1.48
C GLY A 313 -0.86 -0.26 -1.60
N HIS A 314 -0.23 0.08 -2.72
CA HIS A 314 1.24 0.07 -2.79
C HIS A 314 1.83 1.09 -1.82
N THR A 315 1.44 2.35 -1.96
CA THR A 315 2.06 3.47 -1.25
C THR A 315 1.65 3.52 0.20
N TYR A 316 0.37 3.30 0.49
CA TYR A 316 -0.24 3.50 1.81
C TYR A 316 -0.73 2.19 2.45
N ILE A 317 -0.24 1.03 2.00
CA ILE A 317 -0.33 -0.20 2.80
C ILE A 317 1.08 -0.83 2.80
N THR A 318 1.57 -1.24 1.63
CA THR A 318 2.79 -2.04 1.55
C THR A 318 4.07 -1.27 1.92
N TYR A 319 4.20 0.01 1.57
CA TYR A 319 5.48 0.72 1.67
C TYR A 319 5.53 1.81 2.74
N GLY A 320 4.71 2.86 2.62
CA GLY A 320 4.77 4.04 3.47
C GLY A 320 4.63 3.73 4.96
N PRO A 321 3.52 3.10 5.41
CA PRO A 321 3.30 2.78 6.83
C PRO A 321 4.43 1.95 7.45
N LEU A 322 4.85 0.87 6.77
CA LEU A 322 5.96 0.02 7.23
C LEU A 322 7.28 0.79 7.27
N ALA A 323 7.58 1.61 6.26
CA ALA A 323 8.77 2.46 6.27
C ALA A 323 8.72 3.51 7.39
N CYS A 324 7.55 3.95 7.82
CA CYS A 324 7.41 4.84 8.98
C CYS A 324 7.42 4.10 10.33
N GLY A 325 7.53 2.77 10.36
CA GLY A 325 7.45 2.00 11.59
C GLY A 325 6.05 2.05 12.23
N ALA A 326 5.01 2.34 11.45
CA ALA A 326 3.63 2.48 11.93
C ALA A 326 2.99 1.11 12.25
N THR A 327 1.89 1.12 13.00
CA THR A 327 0.96 -0.02 13.04
C THR A 327 -0.16 0.27 12.05
N GLU A 328 -0.50 -0.70 11.20
CA GLU A 328 -1.57 -0.53 10.22
C GLU A 328 -2.62 -1.65 10.25
N VAL A 329 -3.83 -1.33 9.82
CA VAL A 329 -4.90 -2.31 9.62
C VAL A 329 -4.94 -2.75 8.16
N VAL A 330 -4.91 -4.06 7.93
CA VAL A 330 -5.10 -4.69 6.63
C VAL A 330 -6.44 -5.42 6.66
N PHE A 331 -7.36 -5.02 5.79
CA PHE A 331 -8.73 -5.52 5.79
C PHE A 331 -9.03 -6.32 4.52
N GLU A 332 -9.45 -7.57 4.69
CA GLU A 332 -9.80 -8.45 3.57
C GLU A 332 -11.22 -8.23 3.05
N GLY A 333 -12.13 -7.82 3.94
CA GLY A 333 -13.57 -7.83 3.68
C GLY A 333 -14.10 -6.62 2.90
N VAL A 334 -15.37 -6.33 3.12
CA VAL A 334 -16.08 -5.17 2.53
C VAL A 334 -16.74 -4.32 3.62
N PRO A 335 -16.96 -3.01 3.39
CA PRO A 335 -17.56 -2.11 4.38
C PRO A 335 -18.95 -2.50 4.88
N THR A 336 -19.64 -3.40 4.18
CA THR A 336 -21.04 -3.75 4.41
C THR A 336 -21.27 -5.19 4.87
N TYR A 337 -20.21 -5.91 5.25
CA TYR A 337 -20.31 -7.28 5.73
C TYR A 337 -19.63 -7.43 7.11
N PRO A 338 -20.31 -8.03 8.12
CA PRO A 338 -21.67 -8.59 8.07
C PRO A 338 -22.78 -7.53 7.96
N ASP A 339 -22.47 -6.27 8.25
CA ASP A 339 -23.36 -5.13 8.08
C ASP A 339 -22.56 -3.85 7.76
N ALA A 340 -23.25 -2.74 7.49
CA ALA A 340 -22.66 -1.45 7.12
C ALA A 340 -22.05 -0.66 8.30
N GLY A 341 -22.01 -1.24 9.50
CA GLY A 341 -21.28 -0.74 10.64
C GLY A 341 -19.84 -1.25 10.72
N ARG A 342 -19.41 -2.11 9.78
CA ARG A 342 -18.12 -2.81 9.83
C ARG A 342 -16.93 -1.86 10.02
N PHE A 343 -16.85 -0.79 9.25
CA PHE A 343 -15.76 0.18 9.37
C PHE A 343 -15.73 0.86 10.75
N TRP A 344 -16.87 1.28 11.26
CA TRP A 344 -16.97 1.98 12.54
C TRP A 344 -16.60 1.06 13.71
N LYS A 345 -17.06 -0.19 13.65
CA LYS A 345 -16.68 -1.23 14.61
C LYS A 345 -15.17 -1.49 14.61
N MET A 346 -14.56 -1.61 13.44
CA MET A 346 -13.11 -1.82 13.33
C MET A 346 -12.31 -0.63 13.86
N ILE A 347 -12.75 0.61 13.58
CA ILE A 347 -12.13 1.81 14.15
C ILE A 347 -12.18 1.77 15.69
N GLN A 348 -13.35 1.46 16.25
CA GLN A 348 -13.54 1.36 17.69
C GLN A 348 -12.67 0.27 18.34
N ASP A 349 -12.65 -0.92 17.73
CA ASP A 349 -12.04 -2.12 18.31
C ASP A 349 -10.50 -2.06 18.21
N HIS A 350 -9.97 -1.54 17.10
CA HIS A 350 -8.51 -1.40 16.89
C HIS A 350 -7.95 -0.05 17.28
N LYS A 351 -8.81 0.88 17.73
CA LYS A 351 -8.45 2.26 18.08
C LYS A 351 -7.71 2.97 16.94
N VAL A 352 -8.25 2.84 15.73
CA VAL A 352 -7.73 3.50 14.53
C VAL A 352 -7.68 5.00 14.78
N SER A 353 -6.53 5.61 14.48
CA SER A 353 -6.29 7.04 14.68
C SER A 353 -6.23 7.81 13.36
N ILE A 354 -5.85 7.16 12.26
CA ILE A 354 -5.96 7.72 10.91
C ILE A 354 -6.77 6.77 10.05
N PHE A 355 -7.83 7.28 9.43
CA PHE A 355 -8.70 6.50 8.56
C PHE A 355 -8.71 7.08 7.13
N TYR A 356 -8.34 6.26 6.15
CA TYR A 356 -8.17 6.65 4.76
C TYR A 356 -9.01 5.78 3.83
N THR A 357 -9.96 6.39 3.12
CA THR A 357 -10.93 5.66 2.30
C THR A 357 -11.33 6.46 1.05
N ALA A 358 -12.06 5.83 0.14
CA ALA A 358 -12.56 6.47 -1.06
C ALA A 358 -13.94 7.11 -0.83
N PRO A 359 -14.26 8.26 -1.47
CA PRO A 359 -15.58 8.86 -1.38
C PRO A 359 -16.73 7.93 -1.79
N THR A 360 -16.49 6.96 -2.68
CA THR A 360 -17.47 5.95 -3.06
C THR A 360 -17.90 5.11 -1.87
N ALA A 361 -16.97 4.71 -1.01
CA ALA A 361 -17.28 3.98 0.22
C ALA A 361 -18.06 4.88 1.20
N ILE A 362 -17.64 6.14 1.37
CA ILE A 362 -18.32 7.13 2.21
C ILE A 362 -19.78 7.29 1.77
N ARG A 363 -20.03 7.53 0.47
CA ARG A 363 -21.41 7.68 -0.07
C ARG A 363 -22.26 6.43 0.14
N SER A 364 -21.69 5.24 -0.03
CA SER A 364 -22.40 3.99 0.25
C SER A 364 -22.81 3.88 1.72
N LEU A 365 -21.92 4.24 2.64
CA LEU A 365 -22.15 4.15 4.08
C LEU A 365 -23.10 5.23 4.61
N ILE A 366 -23.14 6.42 4.00
CA ILE A 366 -24.16 7.44 4.25
C ILE A 366 -25.55 6.84 4.02
N LYS A 367 -25.77 6.29 2.81
CA LYS A 367 -27.04 5.68 2.44
C LYS A 367 -27.44 4.55 3.39
N SER A 368 -26.48 3.71 3.80
CA SER A 368 -26.75 2.65 4.77
C SER A 368 -27.12 3.20 6.16
N SER A 369 -26.45 4.26 6.61
CA SER A 369 -26.68 4.89 7.92
C SER A 369 -28.04 5.59 8.01
N GLU A 370 -28.50 6.21 6.92
CA GLU A 370 -29.83 6.82 6.83
C GLU A 370 -30.96 5.78 6.93
N ASN A 371 -30.72 4.57 6.41
CA ASN A 371 -31.71 3.50 6.41
C ASN A 371 -31.72 2.68 7.71
N ASN A 372 -30.63 2.69 8.49
CA ASN A 372 -30.52 1.93 9.73
C ASN A 372 -29.63 2.64 10.75
N ALA A 373 -30.23 3.17 11.80
CA ALA A 373 -29.52 3.88 12.86
C ALA A 373 -28.49 3.00 13.60
N ALA A 374 -28.67 1.67 13.64
CA ALA A 374 -27.73 0.76 14.31
C ALA A 374 -26.34 0.73 13.65
N VAL A 375 -26.26 0.99 12.35
CA VAL A 375 -24.99 1.03 11.59
C VAL A 375 -24.44 2.44 11.42
N HIS A 376 -25.10 3.45 12.00
CA HIS A 376 -24.64 4.83 11.94
C HIS A 376 -23.34 5.00 12.76
N PRO A 377 -22.35 5.79 12.29
CA PRO A 377 -21.12 6.08 13.04
C PRO A 377 -21.30 6.48 14.52
N LYS A 378 -22.40 7.15 14.88
CA LYS A 378 -22.71 7.63 16.24
C LYS A 378 -23.00 6.49 17.23
N SER A 379 -23.21 5.27 16.72
CA SER A 379 -23.41 4.06 17.51
C SER A 379 -22.08 3.41 17.95
N TYR A 380 -20.94 4.00 17.59
CA TYR A 380 -19.60 3.49 17.85
C TYR A 380 -18.70 4.55 18.50
N ASP A 381 -17.72 4.11 19.30
CA ASP A 381 -16.66 4.97 19.83
C ASP A 381 -15.58 5.20 18.77
N LEU A 382 -15.62 6.37 18.14
CA LEU A 382 -14.67 6.83 17.13
C LEU A 382 -13.68 7.88 17.69
N SER A 383 -13.57 7.99 19.02
CA SER A 383 -12.78 9.04 19.67
C SER A 383 -11.28 8.93 19.42
N SER A 384 -10.78 7.75 19.06
CA SER A 384 -9.36 7.53 18.70
C SER A 384 -8.93 8.23 17.42
N LEU A 385 -9.88 8.56 16.53
CA LEU A 385 -9.58 9.25 15.27
C LEU A 385 -9.03 10.65 15.53
N ARG A 386 -7.98 10.97 14.77
CA ARG A 386 -7.36 12.30 14.68
C ARG A 386 -7.34 12.86 13.27
N ILE A 387 -7.22 12.02 12.22
CA ILE A 387 -7.19 12.47 10.82
C ILE A 387 -8.05 11.53 9.97
N LEU A 388 -8.84 12.14 9.08
CA LEU A 388 -9.59 11.46 8.05
C LEU A 388 -8.98 11.78 6.69
N GLY A 389 -8.88 10.78 5.81
CA GLY A 389 -8.43 10.99 4.44
C GLY A 389 -9.45 10.53 3.40
N SER A 390 -9.41 11.19 2.25
CA SER A 390 -10.20 10.91 1.05
C SER A 390 -9.28 10.74 -0.17
N VAL A 391 -9.58 9.79 -1.05
CA VAL A 391 -8.76 9.50 -2.25
C VAL A 391 -9.54 8.91 -3.42
N GLY A 392 -9.01 9.15 -4.62
CA GLY A 392 -9.33 8.43 -5.85
C GLY A 392 -10.38 9.12 -6.72
N GLU A 393 -11.23 9.95 -6.11
CA GLU A 393 -12.22 10.77 -6.80
C GLU A 393 -12.54 12.02 -5.96
N PRO A 394 -13.11 13.08 -6.56
CA PRO A 394 -13.55 14.25 -5.79
C PRO A 394 -14.58 13.88 -4.74
N ILE A 395 -14.36 14.31 -3.49
CA ILE A 395 -15.38 14.25 -2.45
C ILE A 395 -16.35 15.42 -2.61
N ASN A 396 -17.65 15.14 -2.73
CA ASN A 396 -18.65 16.20 -2.83
C ASN A 396 -18.91 16.87 -1.46
N PRO A 397 -19.37 18.13 -1.41
CA PRO A 397 -19.56 18.86 -0.15
C PRO A 397 -20.44 18.14 0.87
N ALA A 398 -21.54 17.51 0.45
CA ALA A 398 -22.44 16.81 1.36
C ALA A 398 -21.78 15.58 2.00
N ALA A 399 -21.02 14.79 1.21
CA ALA A 399 -20.26 13.66 1.73
C ALA A 399 -19.12 14.11 2.64
N TRP A 400 -18.48 15.23 2.30
CA TRP A 400 -17.43 15.83 3.11
C TRP A 400 -17.95 16.27 4.48
N THR A 401 -19.04 17.04 4.52
CA THR A 401 -19.67 17.50 5.78
C THR A 401 -20.12 16.31 6.63
N TRP A 402 -20.74 15.30 6.01
CA TRP A 402 -21.15 14.10 6.74
C TRP A 402 -19.95 13.38 7.36
N TYR A 403 -18.84 13.25 6.62
CA TYR A 403 -17.63 12.58 7.08
C TYR A 403 -16.98 13.34 8.24
N TYR A 404 -16.89 14.66 8.14
CA TYR A 404 -16.36 15.53 9.19
C TYR A 404 -17.18 15.45 10.48
N GLU A 405 -18.50 15.59 10.37
CA GLU A 405 -19.40 15.66 11.54
C GLU A 405 -19.65 14.29 12.18
N ASN A 406 -19.93 13.26 11.37
CA ASN A 406 -20.43 11.99 11.89
C ASN A 406 -19.31 10.98 12.15
N VAL A 407 -18.22 11.03 11.39
CA VAL A 407 -17.06 10.15 11.62
C VAL A 407 -15.98 10.89 12.39
N GLY A 408 -15.64 12.12 11.97
CA GLY A 408 -14.63 12.94 12.63
C GLY A 408 -15.09 13.60 13.93
N GLY A 409 -16.40 13.57 14.22
CA GLY A 409 -17.01 14.22 15.39
C GLY A 409 -16.84 15.74 15.40
N GLY A 410 -16.60 16.35 14.23
CA GLY A 410 -16.25 17.76 14.11
C GLY A 410 -14.87 18.13 14.68
N ARG A 411 -13.98 17.14 14.87
CA ARG A 411 -12.63 17.33 15.46
C ARG A 411 -11.50 16.95 14.51
N CYS A 412 -11.74 16.00 13.61
CA CYS A 412 -10.72 15.46 12.72
C CYS A 412 -10.68 16.27 11.42
N PRO A 413 -9.56 16.88 11.02
CA PRO A 413 -9.42 17.44 9.69
C PRO A 413 -9.56 16.33 8.64
N ILE A 414 -10.03 16.74 7.46
CA ILE A 414 -10.11 15.86 6.29
C ILE A 414 -9.01 16.26 5.31
N VAL A 415 -8.11 15.32 5.02
CA VAL A 415 -7.12 15.46 3.96
C VAL A 415 -7.68 14.87 2.67
N ASP A 416 -8.10 15.73 1.74
CA ASP A 416 -8.49 15.29 0.40
C ASP A 416 -7.26 15.20 -0.49
N THR A 417 -6.89 13.98 -0.86
CA THR A 417 -5.58 13.68 -1.44
C THR A 417 -5.69 13.44 -2.94
N PHE A 418 -5.23 14.40 -3.73
CA PHE A 418 -5.15 14.27 -5.18
C PHE A 418 -3.79 13.72 -5.62
N TRP A 419 -3.82 12.65 -6.41
CA TRP A 419 -2.67 11.99 -7.02
C TRP A 419 -3.12 10.88 -7.99
N GLN A 420 -2.16 10.27 -8.69
CA GLN A 420 -2.36 9.22 -9.69
C GLN A 420 -1.31 8.11 -9.57
N THR A 421 -1.54 6.99 -10.26
CA THR A 421 -0.58 5.88 -10.32
C THR A 421 0.80 6.34 -10.78
N GLU A 422 0.86 7.23 -11.77
CA GLU A 422 2.09 7.77 -12.36
C GLU A 422 2.87 8.67 -11.38
N THR A 423 2.19 9.28 -10.41
CA THR A 423 2.81 10.17 -9.41
C THR A 423 3.34 9.42 -8.18
N GLY A 424 2.94 8.17 -8.00
CA GLY A 424 3.42 7.29 -6.91
C GLY A 424 2.88 7.61 -5.51
N GLY A 425 2.55 8.86 -5.20
CA GLY A 425 1.99 9.30 -3.91
C GLY A 425 1.34 10.67 -4.02
N HIS A 426 0.94 11.28 -2.89
CA HIS A 426 0.18 12.55 -2.89
C HIS A 426 0.90 13.66 -3.67
N MET A 427 0.15 14.40 -4.49
CA MET A 427 0.62 15.61 -5.18
C MET A 427 0.06 16.87 -4.52
N ILE A 428 -1.26 16.89 -4.33
CA ILE A 428 -1.96 18.01 -3.69
C ILE A 428 -2.84 17.41 -2.58
N PRO A 429 -2.34 17.33 -1.35
CA PRO A 429 -3.17 17.07 -0.20
C PRO A 429 -3.79 18.39 0.25
N VAL A 430 -5.06 18.63 -0.05
CA VAL A 430 -5.76 19.79 0.50
C VAL A 430 -6.26 19.38 1.88
N VAL A 431 -5.73 20.02 2.93
CA VAL A 431 -6.34 19.95 4.26
C VAL A 431 -7.52 20.90 4.22
N THR A 432 -8.72 20.35 4.31
CA THR A 432 -9.98 21.11 4.30
C THR A 432 -10.66 21.05 5.65
#